data_AF-C5ZVL5-F1
#
_entry.id   AF-C5ZVL5-F1
#
_cell.length_a   1.000
_cell.length_b   1.000
_cell.length_c   1.000
_cell.angle_alpha   90.00
_cell.angle_beta   90.00
_cell.angle_gamma   90.00
#
_symmetry.space_group_name_H-M   'P 1'
#
loop_
_entity.id
_entity.type
_entity.pdbx_description
1 polymer ?
#
loop_
_entity_poly.entity_id
_entity_poly.type
_entity_poly.pdbx_seq_one_letter_code
_entity_poly.pdbx_strand_id
1 'polypeptide(L)' 'MSKERIKELEEEIEELSIQLSDMLCVALKLSGVVEAKMQEALDAYIDGLDEESLEYGVKEILENIEKLKKNKPEFFGKK' A
#
# COMPACT_ATOMS: atom_id res chain seq x y z
N MET A 1 17.73 11.70 -23.67
CA MET A 1 16.88 10.49 -23.68
C MET A 1 16.01 10.53 -24.92
N SER A 2 15.87 9.43 -25.67
CA SER A 2 14.94 9.38 -26.81
C SER A 2 13.50 9.38 -26.31
N LYS A 3 12.56 9.91 -27.12
CA LYS A 3 11.12 9.92 -26.76
C LYS A 3 10.56 8.52 -26.56
N GLU A 4 11.06 7.55 -27.34
CA GLU A 4 10.71 6.13 -27.21
C GLU A 4 11.14 5.57 -25.85
N ARG A 5 12.37 5.85 -25.42
CA ARG A 5 12.87 5.40 -24.12
C ARG A 5 12.12 6.02 -22.94
N ILE A 6 11.61 7.25 -23.09
CA ILE A 6 10.76 7.89 -22.07
C ILE A 6 9.44 7.14 -21.95
N LYS A 7 8.79 6.83 -23.08
CA LYS A 7 7.52 6.10 -23.11
C LYS A 7 7.65 4.68 -22.53
N GLU A 8 8.72 3.97 -22.88
CA GLU A 8 9.01 2.63 -22.31
C GLU A 8 9.16 2.70 -20.78
N LEU A 9 9.86 3.72 -20.27
CA LEU A 9 10.02 3.91 -18.83
C LEU A 9 8.72 4.29 -18.13
N GLU A 10 7.87 5.10 -18.77
CA GLU A 10 6.55 5.45 -18.23
C GLU A 10 5.65 4.21 -18.13
N GLU A 11 5.65 3.34 -19.14
CA GLU A 11 4.91 2.07 -19.13
C GLU A 11 5.42 1.12 -18.02
N GLU A 12 6.74 0.99 -17.87
CA GLU A 12 7.35 0.17 -16.80
C GLU A 12 6.99 0.70 -15.40
N ILE A 13 6.97 2.03 -15.21
CA ILE A 13 6.57 2.65 -13.93
C ILE A 13 5.09 2.38 -13.63
N GLU A 14 4.21 2.46 -14.63
CA GLU A 14 2.79 2.17 -14.46
C GLU A 14 2.57 0.70 -14.06
N GLU A 15 3.22 -0.25 -14.74
CA GLU A 15 3.16 -1.67 -14.41
C GLU A 15 3.65 -1.97 -12.98
N LEU A 16 4.78 -1.38 -12.58
CA LEU A 16 5.32 -1.53 -11.23
C LEU A 16 4.39 -0.94 -10.17
N SER A 17 3.71 0.17 -10.48
CA SER A 17 2.76 0.81 -9.57
C SER A 17 1.54 -0.07 -9.32
N ILE A 18 1.02 -0.73 -10.37
CA ILE A 18 -0.07 -1.69 -10.26
C ILE A 18 0.36 -2.89 -9.39
N GLN A 19 1.51 -3.49 -9.69
CA GLN A 19 2.02 -4.64 -8.92
C GLN A 19 2.23 -4.31 -7.44
N LEU A 20 2.73 -3.12 -7.14
CA LEU A 20 2.92 -2.68 -5.76
C LEU A 20 1.58 -2.53 -5.02
N SER A 21 0.57 -1.98 -5.70
CA SER A 21 -0.79 -1.86 -5.15
C SER A 21 -1.40 -3.22 -4.84
N ASP A 22 -1.27 -4.18 -5.75
CA ASP A 22 -1.74 -5.55 -5.55
C ASP A 22 -1.05 -6.22 -4.36
N MET A 23 0.26 -6.07 -4.25
CA MET A 23 1.03 -6.63 -3.13
C MET A 23 0.63 -5.99 -1.78
N LEU A 24 0.31 -4.70 -1.76
CA LEU A 24 -0.23 -4.05 -0.57
C LEU A 24 -1.62 -4.60 -0.20
N CYS A 25 -2.51 -4.80 -1.18
CA CYS A 25 -3.80 -5.45 -0.96
C CYS A 25 -3.63 -6.84 -0.34
N VAL A 26 -2.68 -7.64 -0.84
CA VAL A 26 -2.35 -8.96 -0.29
C VAL A 26 -1.87 -8.83 1.15
N ALA A 27 -0.95 -7.90 1.45
CA ALA A 27 -0.44 -7.68 2.80
C ALA A 27 -1.56 -7.29 3.79
N LEU A 28 -2.46 -6.38 3.38
CA LEU A 28 -3.61 -5.98 4.18
C LEU A 28 -4.58 -7.14 4.42
N LYS A 29 -4.87 -7.93 3.37
CA LYS A 29 -5.72 -9.13 3.48
C LYS A 29 -5.13 -10.14 4.46
N LEU A 30 -3.84 -10.44 4.34
CA LEU A 30 -3.13 -11.36 5.24
C LEU A 30 -3.06 -10.84 6.68
N SER A 31 -3.08 -9.52 6.85
CA SER A 31 -3.12 -8.85 8.17
C SER A 31 -4.52 -8.86 8.81
N GLY A 32 -5.55 -9.28 8.07
CA GLY A 32 -6.91 -9.49 8.56
C GLY A 32 -7.93 -8.47 8.11
N VAL A 33 -7.60 -7.60 7.15
CA VAL A 33 -8.58 -6.66 6.56
C VAL A 33 -9.68 -7.44 5.85
N VAL A 34 -10.94 -7.11 6.15
CA VAL A 34 -12.09 -7.73 5.48
C VAL A 34 -12.28 -7.15 4.09
N GLU A 35 -12.79 -7.96 3.16
CA GLU A 35 -12.91 -7.59 1.75
C GLU A 35 -13.75 -6.33 1.53
N ALA A 36 -14.85 -6.21 2.29
CA ALA A 36 -15.73 -5.04 2.26
C ALA A 36 -15.06 -3.74 2.71
N LYS A 37 -13.88 -3.82 3.34
CA LYS A 37 -13.11 -2.67 3.85
C LYS A 37 -11.77 -2.49 3.15
N MET A 38 -11.48 -3.25 2.09
CA MET A 38 -10.15 -3.22 1.45
C MET A 38 -9.81 -1.83 0.90
N GLN A 39 -10.72 -1.21 0.14
CA GLN A 39 -10.47 0.12 -0.43
C GLN A 39 -10.28 1.17 0.67
N GLU A 40 -11.15 1.19 1.68
CA GLU A 40 -11.04 2.12 2.82
C GLU A 40 -9.73 1.92 3.59
N ALA A 41 -9.26 0.68 3.71
CA ALA A 41 -7.99 0.36 4.36
C ALA A 41 -6.77 0.78 3.53
N LEU A 42 -6.82 0.66 2.20
CA LEU A 42 -5.78 1.15 1.29
C LEU A 42 -5.67 2.66 1.36
N ASP A 43 -6.80 3.36 1.23
CA ASP A 43 -6.84 4.82 1.26
C ASP A 43 -6.29 5.33 2.62
N ALA A 44 -6.77 4.75 3.73
CA ALA A 44 -6.29 5.11 5.07
C ALA A 44 -4.82 4.74 5.33
N TYR A 45 -4.30 3.70 4.68
CA TYR A 45 -2.88 3.36 4.76
C TYR A 45 -2.04 4.42 4.04
N ILE A 46 -2.42 4.79 2.83
CA ILE A 46 -1.72 5.78 2.00
C ILE A 46 -1.77 7.16 2.67
N ASP A 47 -2.94 7.59 3.13
CA ASP A 47 -3.13 8.86 3.86
C ASP A 47 -2.33 8.90 5.17
N GLY A 48 -1.99 7.73 5.72
CA GLY A 48 -1.20 7.59 6.95
C GLY A 48 0.30 7.54 6.74
N LEU A 49 0.77 7.56 5.48
CA LEU A 49 2.20 7.59 5.17
C LEU A 49 2.77 8.98 5.46
N ASP A 50 3.94 9.00 6.08
CA ASP A 50 4.69 10.23 6.31
C ASP A 50 5.54 10.52 5.07
N GLU A 51 5.18 11.56 4.31
CA GLU A 51 5.89 11.97 3.10
C GLU A 51 7.34 12.41 3.38
N GLU A 52 7.67 12.77 4.63
CA GLU A 52 9.03 13.14 5.04
C GLU A 52 9.88 11.95 5.51
N SER A 53 9.30 10.73 5.55
CA SER A 53 10.04 9.52 5.92
C SER A 53 11.08 9.17 4.86
N LEU A 54 12.35 9.21 5.26
CA LEU A 54 13.49 8.86 4.40
C LEU A 54 13.73 7.33 4.31
N GLU A 55 13.02 6.52 5.11
CA GLU A 55 13.22 5.06 5.21
C GLU A 55 11.95 4.27 4.92
N TYR A 56 11.61 4.15 3.63
CA TYR A 56 10.57 3.21 3.20
C TYR A 56 11.13 1.78 3.06
N GLY A 57 10.56 0.84 3.80
CA GLY A 57 10.97 -0.56 3.78
C GLY A 57 10.05 -1.48 4.55
N VAL A 58 10.39 -2.77 4.59
CA VAL A 58 9.54 -3.83 5.19
C VAL A 58 9.12 -3.50 6.62
N LYS A 59 10.03 -2.96 7.43
CA LYS A 59 9.75 -2.61 8.83
C LYS A 59 8.69 -1.51 8.94
N GLU A 60 8.80 -0.47 8.12
CA GLU A 60 7.86 0.64 8.13
C GLU A 60 6.48 0.21 7.63
N ILE A 61 6.44 -0.65 6.59
CA ILE A 61 5.17 -1.24 6.10
C ILE A 61 4.46 -1.99 7.24
N LEU A 62 5.19 -2.83 7.98
CA LEU A 62 4.63 -3.54 9.12
C LEU A 62 4.14 -2.59 10.23
N GLU A 63 4.93 -1.57 10.57
CA GLU A 63 4.55 -0.57 11.58
C GLU A 63 3.30 0.22 11.15
N ASN A 64 3.19 0.58 9.87
CA ASN A 64 2.03 1.29 9.33
C ASN A 64 0.78 0.41 9.31
N ILE A 65 0.90 -0.88 8.99
CA ILE A 65 -0.21 -1.84 9.12
C ILE A 65 -0.66 -1.97 10.58
N GLU A 66 0.27 -2.05 11.54
CA GLU A 66 -0.06 -2.11 12.96
C GLU A 66 -0.72 -0.81 13.46
N LYS A 67 -0.24 0.35 13.01
CA LYS A 67 -0.91 1.65 13.27
C LYS A 67 -2.31 1.66 12.70
N LEU A 68 -2.49 1.21 11.46
CA LEU A 68 -3.81 1.11 10.81
C LEU A 68 -4.75 0.23 11.62
N LYS A 69 -4.28 -0.92 12.10
CA LYS A 69 -5.05 -1.84 12.95
C LYS A 69 -5.43 -1.24 14.30
N LYS A 70 -4.53 -0.46 14.91
CA LYS A 70 -4.79 0.24 16.17
C LYS A 70 -5.80 1.37 16.00
N ASN A 71 -5.70 2.13 14.91
CA ASN A 71 -6.48 3.35 14.69
C ASN A 71 -7.83 3.09 14.02
N LYS A 72 -7.92 2.01 13.22
CA LYS A 72 -9.08 1.62 12.41
C LYS A 72 -9.41 0.13 12.60
N PRO A 73 -9.65 -0.34 13.84
CA PRO A 73 -9.93 -1.75 14.10
C PRO A 73 -11.15 -2.27 13.33
N GLU A 74 -12.07 -1.40 12.92
CA GLU A 74 -13.25 -1.72 12.11
C GLU A 74 -12.93 -2.27 10.71
N PHE A 75 -11.72 -2.04 10.19
CA PHE A 75 -11.28 -2.62 8.92
C PHE A 75 -10.93 -4.10 9.05
N PHE A 76 -10.67 -4.57 10.27
CA PHE A 76 -10.17 -5.91 10.55
C PHE A 76 -11.29 -6.80 11.08
N GLY A 77 -11.37 -8.01 10.53
CA GLY A 77 -12.36 -8.99 10.97
C GLY A 77 -12.03 -9.52 12.37
N LYS A 78 -13.07 -9.88 13.15
CA LYS A 78 -12.86 -10.76 14.30
C LYS A 78 -12.46 -12.13 13.75
N LYS A 79 -11.23 -12.55 14.02
CA LYS A 79 -10.79 -13.94 13.80
C LYS A 79 -11.60 -14.89 14.68
#